data_AF-A0AAE9DV12-F1
#
_entry.id   AF-A0AAE9DV12-F1
#
_cell.length_a   1.000
_cell.length_b   1.000
_cell.length_c   1.000
_cell.angle_alpha   90.00
_cell.angle_beta   90.00
_cell.angle_gamma   90.00
#
_symmetry.space_group_name_H-M   'P 1'
#
loop_
_entity.id
_entity.type
_entity.pdbx_description
1 polymer ?
#
loop_
_entity_poly.entity_id
_entity_poly.type
_entity_poly.pdbx_seq_one_letter_code
_entity_poly.pdbx_strand_id
1 'polypeptide(L)'
;MLALVERRRRRHFPEPRNGAHQYMQNLRGAHTNTLFIAYTVNHGTVDPNTPGVYNNPSTAVFTFNGTTRPEHFIDYFHFQKASIQHIDPQVIQRVTQWILEDFRSEREILPDYIIVLRDQVHDYLQPTVGSASRK
;
A
#
# COMPACT_ATOMS: atom_id res chain seq x y z
N MET A 1 -23.87 3.29 41.95
CA MET A 1 -23.82 3.59 40.50
C MET A 1 -22.64 4.51 40.20
N LEU A 2 -21.42 3.97 40.15
CA LEU A 2 -20.19 4.73 39.87
C LEU A 2 -19.32 3.99 38.83
N ALA A 3 -19.97 3.38 37.82
CA ALA A 3 -19.29 2.52 36.85
C ALA A 3 -19.66 2.85 35.39
N LEU A 4 -19.95 4.12 35.09
CA LEU A 4 -20.33 4.52 33.73
C LEU A 4 -19.67 5.83 33.23
N VAL A 5 -18.60 6.30 33.87
CA VAL A 5 -17.94 7.58 33.47
C VAL A 5 -16.55 7.37 32.85
N GLU A 6 -15.93 6.20 32.96
CA GLU A 6 -14.52 6.02 32.54
C GLU A 6 -14.29 5.40 31.14
N ARG A 7 -15.33 5.05 30.38
CA ARG A 7 -15.15 4.30 29.11
C ARG A 7 -15.24 5.08 27.80
N ARG A 8 -14.99 6.39 27.82
CA ARG A 8 -14.66 7.15 26.59
C ARG A 8 -13.52 8.13 26.82
N ARG A 9 -12.35 7.61 27.23
CA ARG A 9 -11.09 8.24 26.78
C ARG A 9 -11.05 8.09 25.26
N ARG A 10 -11.69 9.01 24.54
CA ARG A 10 -11.29 9.34 23.16
C ARG A 10 -9.80 9.59 23.27
N ARG A 11 -8.98 8.68 22.74
CA ARG A 11 -7.55 8.95 22.56
C ARG A 11 -7.51 10.21 21.72
N HIS A 12 -7.25 11.34 22.36
CA HIS A 12 -7.02 12.59 21.67
C HIS A 12 -5.63 12.40 21.07
N PHE A 13 -5.60 11.83 19.86
CA PHE A 13 -4.38 11.80 19.09
C PHE A 13 -4.02 13.28 18.88
N PRO A 14 -2.84 13.73 19.31
CA PRO A 14 -2.43 15.10 19.03
C PRO A 14 -2.54 15.29 17.53
N GLU A 15 -3.21 16.36 17.10
CA GLU A 15 -3.19 16.71 15.68
C GLU A 15 -1.73 16.75 15.23
N PRO A 16 -1.38 16.07 14.14
CA PRO A 16 -0.01 16.07 13.64
C PRO A 16 0.42 17.53 13.44
N ARG A 17 1.43 17.94 14.20
CA ARG A 17 1.93 19.33 14.31
C ARG A 17 2.51 19.86 12.99
N ASN A 18 2.60 19.02 11.98
CA ASN A 18 2.89 19.36 10.61
C ASN A 18 1.62 19.11 9.79
N GLY A 19 1.16 20.06 8.97
CA GLY A 19 -0.03 19.93 8.12
C GLY A 19 0.00 18.77 7.11
N ALA A 20 0.95 17.83 7.22
CA ALA A 20 1.10 16.62 6.43
C ALA A 20 -0.18 15.77 6.41
N HIS A 21 -0.90 15.63 7.52
CA HIS A 21 -2.15 14.86 7.52
C HIS A 21 -3.22 15.54 6.65
N GLN A 22 -3.37 16.85 6.80
CA GLN A 22 -4.30 17.63 5.99
C GLN A 22 -3.87 17.68 4.52
N TYR A 23 -2.57 17.77 4.25
CA TYR A 23 -2.00 17.66 2.91
C TYR A 23 -2.33 16.31 2.27
N MET A 24 -2.11 15.20 2.96
CA MET A 24 -2.44 13.86 2.47
C MET A 24 -3.96 13.65 2.32
N GLN A 25 -4.77 14.25 3.20
CA GLN A 25 -6.22 14.26 3.04
C GLN A 25 -6.65 15.04 1.79
N ASN A 26 -6.05 16.19 1.54
CA ASN A 26 -6.35 17.00 0.36
C ASN A 26 -5.97 16.27 -0.92
N LEU A 27 -4.86 15.52 -0.93
CA LEU A 27 -4.42 14.73 -2.09
C LEU A 27 -5.30 13.51 -2.37
N ARG A 28 -6.08 13.03 -1.40
CA ARG A 28 -7.01 11.89 -1.55
C ARG A 28 -8.48 12.31 -1.47
N GLY A 29 -8.77 13.60 -1.45
CA GLY A 29 -10.11 14.13 -1.21
C GLY A 29 -10.93 14.22 -2.49
N ALA A 30 -12.21 14.58 -2.36
CA ALA A 30 -13.14 14.75 -3.49
C ALA A 30 -12.70 15.81 -4.52
N HIS A 31 -11.73 16.66 -4.17
CA HIS A 31 -11.21 17.72 -5.02
C HIS A 31 -9.97 17.33 -5.82
N THR A 32 -9.46 16.10 -5.65
CA THR A 32 -8.28 15.61 -6.33
C THR A 32 -8.54 14.25 -6.95
N ASN A 33 -8.23 14.11 -8.23
CA ASN A 33 -8.35 12.86 -8.96
C ASN A 33 -7.04 12.06 -8.87
N THR A 34 -6.60 11.79 -7.64
CA THR A 34 -5.33 11.09 -7.36
C THR A 34 -5.59 9.61 -7.08
N LEU A 35 -4.77 8.77 -7.70
CA LEU A 35 -4.64 7.35 -7.39
C LEU A 35 -3.44 7.14 -6.45
N PHE A 36 -3.69 6.57 -5.28
CA PHE A 36 -2.68 6.07 -4.37
C PHE A 36 -2.50 4.59 -4.59
N ILE A 37 -1.25 4.15 -4.69
CA ILE A 37 -0.88 2.73 -4.69
C ILE A 37 0.20 2.56 -3.62
N ALA A 38 -0.14 1.89 -2.53
CA ALA A 38 0.82 1.44 -1.54
C ALA A 38 1.14 -0.04 -1.78
N TYR A 39 2.38 -0.46 -1.56
CA TYR A 39 2.70 -1.87 -1.58
C TYR A 39 3.86 -2.26 -0.67
N THR A 40 3.75 -3.43 -0.03
CA THR A 40 4.78 -4.02 0.83
C THR A 40 5.05 -5.48 0.42
N VAL A 41 6.21 -6.01 0.78
CA VAL A 41 6.52 -7.44 0.63
C VAL A 41 6.81 -7.99 2.00
N ASN A 42 6.05 -9.01 2.39
CA ASN A 42 6.20 -9.73 3.64
C ASN A 42 6.80 -11.11 3.35
N HIS A 43 7.81 -11.51 4.12
CA HIS A 43 8.37 -12.85 4.01
C HIS A 43 7.70 -13.77 5.03
N GLY A 44 7.19 -14.90 4.56
CA GLY A 44 6.63 -15.91 5.46
C GLY A 44 7.71 -16.42 6.42
N THR A 45 7.42 -16.37 7.72
CA THR A 45 8.28 -16.97 8.75
C THR A 45 7.67 -18.30 9.19
N VAL A 46 8.53 -19.27 9.49
CA VAL A 46 8.14 -20.55 10.08
C VAL A 46 8.90 -20.68 11.39
N ASP A 47 8.23 -21.22 12.41
CA ASP A 47 8.86 -21.53 13.68
C ASP A 47 10.04 -22.48 13.44
N PRO A 48 11.26 -22.16 13.93
CA PRO A 48 12.43 -23.02 13.78
C PRO A 48 12.25 -24.47 14.28
N ASN A 49 11.28 -24.72 15.16
CA ASN A 49 10.96 -26.04 15.69
C ASN A 49 10.00 -26.84 14.78
N THR A 50 9.54 -26.27 13.67
CA THR A 50 8.64 -26.95 12.73
C THR A 50 9.43 -28.01 11.94
N PRO A 51 9.06 -29.31 12.01
CA PRO A 51 9.81 -30.36 11.32
C PRO A 51 9.68 -30.26 9.79
N GLY A 52 10.78 -29.99 9.09
CA GLY A 52 10.83 -29.99 7.61
C GLY A 52 11.69 -28.87 7.02
N VAL A 53 11.84 -28.86 5.70
CA VAL A 53 12.46 -27.74 4.97
C VAL A 53 11.34 -26.91 4.36
N TYR A 54 11.14 -25.70 4.90
CA TYR A 54 10.07 -24.80 4.47
C TYR A 54 10.64 -23.65 3.64
N ASN A 55 10.27 -23.60 2.36
CA ASN A 55 10.54 -22.46 1.50
C ASN A 55 9.31 -21.55 1.48
N ASN A 56 9.11 -20.78 2.56
CA ASN A 56 7.90 -19.98 2.71
C ASN A 56 7.81 -18.90 1.63
N PRO A 57 6.70 -18.81 0.88
CA PRO A 57 6.55 -17.78 -0.12
C PRO A 57 6.60 -16.39 0.54
N SER A 58 7.08 -15.41 -0.22
CA SER A 58 6.84 -14.02 0.13
C SER A 58 5.46 -13.63 -0.38
N THR A 59 4.82 -12.68 0.31
CA THR A 59 3.55 -12.10 -0.12
C THR A 59 3.77 -10.64 -0.45
N ALA A 60 3.51 -10.27 -1.70
CA ALA A 60 3.32 -8.89 -2.10
C ALA A 60 1.89 -8.47 -1.76
N VAL A 61 1.76 -7.35 -1.06
CA VAL A 61 0.46 -6.74 -0.72
C VAL A 61 0.41 -5.39 -1.38
N PHE A 62 -0.64 -5.14 -2.14
CA PHE A 62 -0.95 -3.86 -2.77
C PHE A 62 -2.22 -3.30 -2.14
N THR A 63 -2.24 -2.01 -1.86
CA THR A 63 -3.37 -1.29 -1.29
C THR A 63 -3.58 -0.02 -2.12
N PHE A 64 -4.78 0.19 -2.67
CA PHE A 64 -5.03 1.32 -3.57
C PHE A 64 -6.45 1.88 -3.44
N ASN A 65 -6.64 3.16 -3.72
CA ASN A 65 -7.95 3.82 -3.62
C ASN A 65 -8.71 3.82 -4.95
N GLY A 66 -8.90 2.63 -5.55
CA GLY A 66 -9.54 2.48 -6.87
C GLY A 66 -11.04 2.80 -6.92
N THR A 67 -11.71 2.90 -5.78
CA THR A 67 -13.18 2.97 -5.75
C THR A 67 -13.74 4.35 -6.12
N THR A 68 -15.06 4.42 -6.34
CA THR A 68 -15.86 5.65 -6.40
C THR A 68 -15.63 6.61 -5.23
N ARG A 69 -15.27 6.09 -4.04
CA ARG A 69 -14.97 6.88 -2.84
C ARG A 69 -13.46 6.98 -2.62
N PRO A 70 -12.85 8.17 -2.78
CA PRO A 70 -11.40 8.35 -2.68
C PRO A 70 -10.76 7.94 -1.35
N GLU A 71 -11.54 7.91 -0.27
CA GLU A 71 -11.14 7.50 1.07
C GLU A 71 -11.13 5.97 1.30
N HIS A 72 -11.74 5.19 0.40
CA HIS A 72 -11.78 3.73 0.51
C HIS A 72 -10.60 3.09 -0.23
N PHE A 73 -10.00 2.08 0.40
CA PHE A 73 -8.88 1.33 -0.16
C PHE A 73 -9.24 -0.15 -0.35
N ILE A 74 -8.73 -0.72 -1.43
CA ILE A 74 -8.84 -2.13 -1.78
C ILE A 74 -7.45 -2.76 -1.60
N ASP A 75 -7.42 -3.98 -1.05
CA ASP A 75 -6.20 -4.77 -0.92
C ASP A 75 -6.15 -5.91 -1.96
N TYR A 76 -4.97 -6.13 -2.55
CA TYR A 76 -4.65 -7.25 -3.43
C TYR A 76 -3.39 -7.96 -2.95
N PHE A 77 -3.43 -9.29 -2.95
CA PHE A 77 -2.34 -10.14 -2.47
C PHE A 77 -1.81 -11.02 -3.61
N HIS A 78 -0.49 -11.13 -3.69
CA HIS A 78 0.19 -12.02 -4.63
C HIS A 78 1.30 -12.80 -3.92
N PHE A 79 1.28 -14.13 -4.05
CA PHE A 79 2.38 -14.97 -3.59
C PHE A 79 3.49 -15.00 -4.62
N GLN A 80 4.72 -14.83 -4.15
CA GLN A 80 5.92 -14.93 -4.96
C GLN A 80 6.98 -15.79 -4.26
N LYS A 81 8.08 -16.05 -4.97
CA LYS A 81 9.18 -16.85 -4.45
C LYS A 81 9.69 -16.28 -3.11
N ALA A 82 10.06 -17.20 -2.23
CA ALA A 82 10.56 -16.93 -0.89
C ALA A 82 11.73 -15.94 -0.86
N SER A 83 11.74 -15.07 0.15
CA SER A 83 12.84 -14.16 0.49
C SER A 83 13.28 -13.19 -0.62
N ILE A 84 12.43 -12.97 -1.64
CA ILE A 84 12.66 -11.95 -2.67
C ILE A 84 11.93 -10.66 -2.26
N GLN A 85 12.67 -9.58 -2.04
CA GLN A 85 12.12 -8.27 -1.69
C GLN A 85 11.51 -7.53 -2.89
N HIS A 86 11.98 -7.83 -4.10
CA HIS A 86 11.46 -7.26 -5.34
C HIS A 86 10.25 -8.04 -5.83
N ILE A 87 9.25 -7.33 -6.33
CA ILE A 87 8.12 -7.96 -7.02
C ILE A 87 8.53 -8.13 -8.48
N ASP A 88 8.17 -9.26 -9.08
CA ASP A 88 8.39 -9.50 -10.50
C ASP A 88 7.82 -8.32 -11.33
N PRO A 89 8.61 -7.71 -12.23
CA PRO A 89 8.15 -6.61 -13.06
C PRO A 89 6.87 -6.91 -13.83
N GLN A 90 6.66 -8.15 -14.29
CA GLN A 90 5.44 -8.56 -14.99
C GLN A 90 4.23 -8.54 -14.06
N VAL A 91 4.42 -8.89 -12.79
CA VAL A 91 3.37 -8.81 -11.77
C VAL A 91 3.05 -7.34 -11.47
N ILE A 92 4.06 -6.48 -11.28
CA ILE A 92 3.83 -5.04 -11.07
C ILE A 92 3.06 -4.44 -12.25
N GLN A 93 3.48 -4.74 -13.48
CA GLN A 93 2.83 -4.21 -14.69
C GLN A 93 1.38 -4.64 -14.77
N ARG A 94 1.11 -5.95 -14.62
CA ARG A 94 -0.24 -6.52 -14.66
C ARG A 94 -1.14 -5.94 -13.57
N VAL A 95 -0.65 -5.85 -12.33
CA VAL A 95 -1.41 -5.32 -11.20
C VAL A 95 -1.68 -3.83 -11.37
N THR A 96 -0.69 -3.06 -11.80
CA THR A 96 -0.86 -1.61 -12.04
C THR A 96 -1.86 -1.35 -13.17
N GLN A 97 -1.81 -2.13 -14.25
CA GLN A 97 -2.79 -2.03 -15.33
C GLN A 97 -4.21 -2.29 -14.80
N TRP A 98 -4.40 -3.38 -14.07
CA TRP A 98 -5.69 -3.70 -13.47
C TRP A 98 -6.19 -2.60 -12.53
N ILE A 99 -5.33 -2.05 -11.67
CA ILE A 99 -5.67 -0.94 -10.76
C ILE A 99 -6.14 0.29 -11.55
N LEU A 100 -5.48 0.62 -12.67
CA LEU A 100 -5.86 1.74 -13.51
C LEU A 100 -7.21 1.51 -14.22
N GLU A 101 -7.46 0.29 -14.67
CA GLU A 101 -8.72 -0.12 -15.27
C GLU A 101 -9.86 -0.05 -14.23
N ASP A 102 -9.62 -0.55 -13.02
CA ASP A 102 -10.55 -0.51 -11.89
C ASP A 102 -10.91 0.93 -11.53
N PHE A 103 -9.90 1.78 -11.32
CA PHE A 103 -10.08 3.22 -11.05
C PHE A 103 -10.91 3.91 -12.13
N ARG A 104 -10.59 3.67 -13.41
CA ARG A 104 -11.32 4.27 -14.52
C ARG A 104 -12.76 3.77 -14.58
N SER A 105 -13.00 2.50 -14.27
CA SER A 105 -14.35 1.93 -14.29
C SER A 105 -15.23 2.53 -13.18
N GLU A 106 -14.64 2.81 -12.02
CA GLU A 106 -15.33 3.36 -10.85
C GLU A 106 -15.50 4.89 -10.93
N ARG A 107 -14.57 5.61 -11.56
CA ARG A 107 -14.58 7.09 -11.58
C ARG A 107 -14.84 7.69 -12.96
N GLU A 108 -14.97 6.86 -13.98
CA GLU A 108 -15.18 7.21 -15.39
C GLU A 108 -14.03 8.00 -16.06
N ILE A 109 -13.00 8.37 -15.29
CA ILE A 109 -11.81 9.11 -15.72
C ILE A 109 -10.53 8.42 -15.24
N LEU A 110 -9.42 8.63 -15.95
CA LEU A 110 -8.10 8.23 -15.49
C LEU A 110 -7.60 9.18 -14.39
N PRO A 111 -6.70 8.74 -13.50
CA PRO A 111 -6.14 9.62 -12.47
C PRO A 111 -5.25 10.72 -13.08
N ASP A 112 -5.31 11.93 -12.53
CA ASP A 112 -4.43 13.05 -12.89
C ASP A 112 -3.02 12.84 -12.30
N TYR A 113 -2.96 12.19 -11.14
CA TYR A 113 -1.73 11.91 -10.41
C TYR A 113 -1.74 10.49 -9.86
N ILE A 114 -0.57 9.83 -9.90
CA ILE A 114 -0.35 8.54 -9.28
C ILE A 114 0.72 8.70 -8.21
N ILE A 115 0.38 8.41 -6.95
CA ILE A 115 1.30 8.43 -5.82
C ILE A 115 1.59 7.00 -5.41
N VAL A 116 2.86 6.60 -5.49
CA VAL A 116 3.30 5.25 -5.14
C VAL A 116 4.03 5.28 -3.79
N LEU A 117 3.55 4.50 -2.83
CA LEU A 117 4.13 4.35 -1.50
C LEU A 117 4.70 2.93 -1.36
N ARG A 118 6.02 2.80 -1.32
CA ARG A 118 6.69 1.50 -1.14
C ARG A 118 7.25 1.40 0.27
N ASP A 119 6.67 0.51 1.07
CA ASP A 119 7.14 0.25 2.43
C ASP A 119 8.37 -0.70 2.43
N GLN A 120 9.21 -0.58 3.46
CA GLN A 120 10.36 -1.44 3.75
C GLN A 120 11.36 -1.60 2.57
N VAL A 121 11.73 -0.50 1.93
CA VAL A 121 12.97 -0.49 1.13
C VAL A 121 14.11 -0.16 2.08
N HIS A 122 14.92 -1.15 2.47
CA HIS A 122 16.20 -0.85 3.11
C HIS A 122 17.03 0.05 2.17
N ASP A 123 17.77 1.01 2.72
CA ASP A 123 18.46 2.06 1.95
C ASP A 123 19.34 1.53 0.81
N TYR A 124 19.91 0.33 0.96
CA TYR A 124 20.74 -0.31 -0.08
C TYR A 124 19.96 -0.84 -1.29
N LEU A 125 18.63 -0.90 -1.25
CA LEU A 125 17.77 -1.36 -2.36
C LEU A 125 17.19 -0.21 -3.20
N GLN A 126 17.39 1.05 -2.81
CA GLN A 126 16.93 2.21 -3.58
C GLN A 126 17.34 2.21 -5.08
N PRO A 127 18.55 1.76 -5.49
CA PRO A 127 18.96 1.78 -6.90
C PRO A 127 18.11 0.87 -7.81
N THR A 128 17.50 -0.18 -7.26
CA THR A 128 16.68 -1.14 -8.03
C THR A 128 15.28 -0.63 -8.37
N VAL A 129 14.87 0.50 -7.78
CA VAL A 129 13.56 1.12 -7.99
C VAL A 129 13.63 2.22 -9.07
N GLY A 130 14.84 2.65 -9.46
CA GLY A 130 15.08 3.84 -10.27
C GLY A 130 15.75 3.65 -11.63
N SER A 131 15.89 2.43 -12.17
CA SER A 131 16.52 2.26 -13.49
C SER A 131 15.51 2.41 -14.64
N ALA A 132 14.96 3.62 -14.81
CA ALA A 132 14.53 4.04 -16.13
C ALA A 132 15.81 4.23 -16.97
N SER A 133 16.14 3.20 -17.75
CA SER A 133 17.21 3.27 -18.74
C SER A 133 16.90 4.39 -19.72
N ARG A 134 17.55 5.55 -19.55
CA ARG A 134 17.68 6.52 -20.64
C ARG A 134 18.52 5.85 -21.73
N LYS A 135 17.85 5.38 -22.78
CA LYS A 135 18.44 5.25 -24.11
C LYS A 135 17.77 6.28 -24.99
#